data_AF-N1QEB9-F1
#
_entry.id   AF-N1QEB9-F1
#
_cell.length_a   1.000
_cell.length_b   1.000
_cell.length_c   1.000
_cell.angle_alpha   90.00
_cell.angle_beta   90.00
_cell.angle_gamma   90.00
#
_symmetry.space_group_name_H-M   'P 1'
#
loop_
_entity.id
_entity.type
_entity.pdbx_description
1 polymer ?
#
loop_
_entity_poly.entity_id
_entity_poly.type
_entity_poly.pdbx_seq_one_letter_code
_entity_poly.pdbx_strand_id
1 'polypeptide(L)'
;MPNDLTGDPNQHDPTKFAEKLVGTCLCGSVTVTINDKELFTKRRGHLCHCANCRKVAGSYVASNLLIEQEKVTIEDKDGTLKTYEDNASMSGNTVYRTFCGKDGNPIKSETAAYPGKVVLKMGIYPRIPQPEMEGFGLHKHDWQGSHDGIETYEIKWAGPDKKLLGQDDGMVSKCV
;
A
#
# COMPACT_ATOMS: atom_id res chain seq x y z
N MET A 1 26.58 5.98 -19.21
CA MET A 1 25.39 6.05 -18.33
C MET A 1 25.84 6.76 -17.07
N PRO A 2 25.05 7.67 -16.47
CA PRO A 2 25.40 8.20 -15.15
C PRO A 2 25.65 7.01 -14.21
N ASN A 3 26.79 7.00 -13.53
CA ASN A 3 27.23 5.89 -12.67
C ASN A 3 26.53 5.87 -11.31
N ASP A 4 25.63 6.82 -11.05
CA ASP A 4 24.91 6.92 -9.79
C ASP A 4 23.56 6.20 -9.93
N LEU A 5 23.34 5.19 -9.09
CA LEU A 5 22.04 4.54 -8.94
C LEU A 5 21.02 5.59 -8.48
N THR A 6 20.16 6.05 -9.38
CA THR A 6 19.05 6.95 -9.01
C THR A 6 17.97 6.14 -8.29
N GLY A 7 17.55 6.59 -7.11
CA GLY A 7 16.41 6.02 -6.39
C GLY A 7 16.72 4.88 -5.42
N ASP A 8 17.96 4.78 -4.90
CA ASP A 8 18.24 3.87 -3.78
C ASP A 8 17.57 4.38 -2.49
N PRO A 9 16.55 3.66 -1.94
CA PRO A 9 15.87 4.09 -0.73
C PRO A 9 16.80 4.20 0.48
N ASN A 10 17.96 3.52 0.48
CA ASN A 10 18.92 3.54 1.59
C ASN A 10 19.75 4.83 1.65
N GLN A 11 19.75 5.64 0.59
CA GLN A 11 20.31 6.98 0.61
C GLN A 11 19.41 7.99 1.33
N HIS A 12 18.17 7.61 1.64
CA HIS A 12 17.19 8.44 2.32
C HIS A 12 17.10 8.09 3.81
N ASP A 13 17.78 8.87 4.65
CA ASP A 13 17.69 8.75 6.12
C ASP A 13 16.24 8.97 6.62
N PRO A 14 15.62 7.98 7.30
CA PRO A 14 14.26 8.10 7.84
C PRO A 14 14.03 9.31 8.74
N THR A 15 15.06 9.79 9.45
CA THR A 15 14.95 10.95 10.35
C THR A 15 14.61 12.23 9.60
N LYS A 16 14.94 12.31 8.30
CA LYS A 16 14.58 13.43 7.42
C LYS A 16 13.08 13.51 7.11
N PHE A 17 12.31 12.47 7.44
CA PHE A 17 10.87 12.38 7.24
C PHE A 17 10.06 12.47 8.55
N ALA A 18 10.69 12.95 9.63
CA ALA A 18 10.06 13.02 10.96
C ALA A 18 8.79 13.89 11.01
N GLU A 19 8.68 14.89 10.14
CA GLU A 19 7.52 15.79 10.10
C GLU A 19 6.61 15.51 8.90
N LYS A 20 7.19 15.23 7.74
CA LYS A 20 6.45 14.93 6.51
C LYS A 20 7.24 14.03 5.56
N LEU A 21 6.50 13.29 4.73
CA LEU A 21 7.04 12.53 3.61
C LEU A 21 6.39 13.02 2.31
N VAL A 22 7.20 13.29 1.29
CA VAL A 22 6.74 13.81 -0.01
C VAL A 22 7.10 12.80 -1.09
N GLY A 23 6.15 12.51 -1.97
CA GLY A 23 6.32 11.67 -3.14
C GLY A 23 5.69 12.31 -4.38
N THR A 24 6.10 11.86 -5.55
CA THR A 24 5.61 12.39 -6.82
C THR A 24 5.28 11.27 -7.79
N CYS A 25 4.30 11.47 -8.67
CA CYS A 25 4.19 10.60 -9.84
C CYS A 25 5.45 10.70 -10.71
N LEU A 26 5.64 9.75 -11.62
CA LEU A 26 6.85 9.65 -12.44
C LEU A 26 7.10 10.89 -13.30
N CYS A 27 6.03 11.53 -13.81
CA CYS A 27 6.13 12.76 -14.60
C CYS A 27 6.19 14.04 -13.76
N GLY A 28 6.09 13.95 -12.43
CA GLY A 28 6.15 15.09 -11.50
C GLY A 28 4.93 16.02 -11.51
N SER A 29 3.84 15.64 -12.17
CA SER A 29 2.61 16.45 -12.21
C SER A 29 1.85 16.43 -10.88
N VAL A 30 1.83 15.27 -10.24
CA VAL A 30 1.15 15.04 -8.96
C VAL A 30 2.19 14.93 -7.86
N THR A 31 2.04 15.76 -6.83
CA THR A 31 2.81 15.70 -5.57
C THR A 31 1.87 15.28 -4.45
N VAL A 32 2.31 14.34 -3.62
CA VAL A 32 1.58 13.87 -2.44
C VAL A 32 2.44 14.07 -1.21
N THR A 33 1.89 14.75 -0.21
CA THR A 33 2.53 14.98 1.09
C THR A 33 1.75 14.24 2.17
N ILE A 34 2.45 13.45 2.98
CA ILE A 34 1.96 12.82 4.21
C ILE A 34 2.51 13.61 5.39
N ASN A 35 1.64 14.09 6.27
CA ASN A 35 1.99 14.76 7.53
C ASN A 35 1.67 13.83 8.70
N ASP A 36 2.62 12.97 9.06
CA ASP A 36 2.44 11.99 10.14
C ASP A 36 3.77 11.74 10.86
N LYS A 37 3.89 12.24 12.09
CA LYS A 37 5.11 12.13 12.91
C LYS A 37 5.43 10.70 13.35
N GLU A 38 4.43 9.81 13.29
CA GLU A 38 4.59 8.40 13.63
C GLU A 38 4.86 7.53 12.40
N LEU A 39 5.11 8.13 11.23
CA LEU A 39 5.24 7.37 9.98
C LEU A 39 6.44 6.42 10.01
N PHE A 40 7.55 6.83 10.63
CA PHE A 40 8.79 6.04 10.70
C PHE A 40 9.19 5.62 12.13
N THR A 41 8.38 5.91 13.14
CA THR A 41 8.64 5.49 14.54
C THR A 41 8.06 4.12 14.88
N LYS A 42 7.17 3.60 14.02
CA LYS A 42 6.57 2.26 14.10
C LYS A 42 6.37 1.72 12.69
N ARG A 43 6.04 0.42 12.57
CA ARG A 43 5.64 -0.15 11.29
C ARG A 43 4.37 0.55 10.80
N ARG A 44 4.31 0.83 9.49
CA ARG A 44 3.20 1.54 8.87
C ARG A 44 2.95 1.01 7.47
N GLY A 45 1.68 0.89 7.12
CA GLY A 45 1.26 0.47 5.80
C GLY A 45 1.11 -1.04 5.67
N HIS A 46 0.73 -1.51 4.49
CA HIS A 46 0.45 -2.91 4.23
C HIS A 46 0.79 -3.31 2.80
N LEU A 47 1.15 -4.58 2.66
CA LEU A 47 1.26 -5.23 1.36
C LEU A 47 -0.05 -5.93 1.02
N CYS A 48 -0.50 -5.85 -0.23
CA CYS A 48 -1.72 -6.52 -0.67
C CYS A 48 -1.48 -7.32 -1.95
N HIS A 49 -1.83 -8.60 -1.89
CA HIS A 49 -1.63 -9.58 -2.96
C HIS A 49 -2.87 -9.85 -3.82
N CYS A 50 -3.98 -9.13 -3.58
CA CYS A 50 -5.19 -9.34 -4.37
C CYS A 50 -4.96 -8.96 -5.84
N ALA A 51 -5.72 -9.60 -6.74
CA ALA A 51 -5.55 -9.41 -8.19
C ALA A 51 -5.61 -7.94 -8.62
N ASN A 52 -6.55 -7.15 -8.08
CA ASN A 52 -6.71 -5.75 -8.47
C ASN A 52 -5.58 -4.88 -7.92
N CYS A 53 -5.07 -5.17 -6.72
CA CYS A 53 -3.91 -4.49 -6.19
C CYS A 53 -2.66 -4.77 -7.04
N ARG A 54 -2.44 -6.03 -7.44
CA ARG A 54 -1.36 -6.40 -8.38
C ARG A 54 -1.46 -5.66 -9.72
N LYS A 55 -2.65 -5.67 -10.33
CA LYS A 55 -2.92 -4.95 -11.60
C LYS A 55 -2.61 -3.46 -11.50
N VAL A 56 -3.05 -2.81 -10.42
CA VAL A 56 -2.85 -1.37 -10.21
C VAL A 56 -1.38 -1.04 -9.95
N ALA A 57 -0.67 -1.89 -9.19
CA ALA A 57 0.74 -1.70 -8.92
C ALA A 57 1.64 -2.07 -10.11
N GLY A 58 1.13 -2.78 -11.12
CA GLY A 58 1.94 -3.37 -12.17
C GLY A 58 2.99 -4.36 -11.62
N SER A 59 2.72 -4.99 -10.48
CA SER A 59 3.68 -5.81 -9.72
C SER A 59 3.00 -7.01 -9.08
N TYR A 60 3.77 -7.99 -8.60
CA TYR A 60 3.26 -9.17 -7.90
C TYR A 60 2.62 -8.84 -6.54
N VAL A 61 2.82 -7.61 -6.04
CA VAL A 61 2.28 -7.08 -4.79
C VAL A 61 2.09 -5.57 -4.89
N ALA A 62 1.11 -5.02 -4.17
CA ALA A 62 0.98 -3.57 -3.99
C ALA A 62 1.39 -3.15 -2.57
N SER A 63 2.25 -2.13 -2.47
CA SER A 63 2.54 -1.45 -1.20
C SER A 63 1.62 -0.26 -1.00
N ASN A 64 0.92 -0.23 0.12
CA ASN A 64 -0.15 0.72 0.41
C ASN A 64 -0.03 1.29 1.83
N LEU A 65 -0.62 2.47 2.06
CA LEU A 65 -0.79 3.04 3.40
C LEU A 65 -2.24 3.50 3.55
N LEU A 66 -2.96 2.92 4.52
CA LEU A 66 -4.26 3.42 4.95
C LEU A 66 -4.04 4.50 6.01
N ILE A 67 -4.49 5.73 5.75
CA ILE A 67 -4.25 6.89 6.60
C ILE A 67 -5.44 7.84 6.59
N GLU A 68 -5.59 8.62 7.66
CA GLU A 68 -6.59 9.69 7.76
C GLU A 68 -6.40 10.71 6.63
N GLN A 69 -7.49 11.07 5.95
CA GLN A 69 -7.45 11.96 4.79
C GLN A 69 -6.87 13.34 5.13
N GLU A 70 -7.15 13.85 6.33
CA GLU A 70 -6.64 15.13 6.82
C GLU A 70 -5.12 15.21 6.95
N LYS A 71 -4.42 14.07 7.05
CA LYS A 71 -2.96 14.02 7.08
C LYS A 71 -2.33 14.10 5.70
N VAL A 72 -3.14 14.11 4.64
CA VAL A 72 -2.67 13.99 3.25
C VAL A 72 -3.00 15.26 2.47
N THR A 73 -1.98 15.81 1.81
CA THR A 73 -2.15 16.88 0.82
C THR A 73 -1.79 16.34 -0.55
N ILE A 74 -2.65 16.56 -1.55
CA ILE A 74 -2.40 16.17 -2.95
C ILE A 74 -2.48 17.43 -3.81
N GLU A 75 -1.40 17.69 -4.53
CA GLU A 75 -1.27 18.81 -5.47
C GLU A 75 -1.11 18.23 -6.87
N ASP A 76 -1.96 18.65 -7.82
CA ASP A 76 -1.94 18.21 -9.21
C ASP A 76 -1.75 19.43 -10.11
N LYS A 77 -0.49 19.79 -10.36
CA LYS A 77 -0.13 21.08 -10.96
C LYS A 77 -0.60 21.22 -12.40
N ASP A 78 -0.75 20.10 -13.12
CA ASP A 78 -1.18 20.09 -14.53
C ASP A 78 -2.59 19.47 -14.72
N GLY A 79 -3.35 19.19 -13.65
CA GLY A 79 -4.72 18.65 -13.75
C GLY A 79 -4.78 17.25 -14.39
N THR A 80 -3.78 16.41 -14.14
CA THR A 80 -3.62 15.08 -14.75
C THR A 80 -4.40 13.96 -14.07
N LEU A 81 -4.91 14.16 -12.85
CA LEU A 81 -5.57 13.11 -12.09
C LEU A 81 -6.82 12.57 -12.80
N LYS A 82 -6.91 11.24 -12.84
CA LYS A 82 -8.07 10.48 -13.32
C LYS A 82 -8.49 9.47 -12.25
N THR A 83 -9.78 9.14 -12.21
CA THR A 83 -10.32 8.15 -11.28
C THR A 83 -11.04 7.06 -12.05
N TYR A 84 -10.74 5.81 -11.68
CA TYR A 84 -11.44 4.62 -12.16
C TYR A 84 -12.28 4.02 -11.03
N GLU A 85 -13.54 3.71 -11.33
CA GLU A 85 -14.46 3.03 -10.41
C GLU A 85 -14.27 1.51 -10.52
N ASP A 86 -13.58 0.92 -9.55
CA ASP A 86 -13.39 -0.51 -9.47
C ASP A 86 -14.52 -1.17 -8.67
N ASN A 87 -15.48 -1.72 -9.39
CA ASN A 87 -16.60 -2.48 -8.82
C ASN A 87 -16.28 -3.96 -8.59
N ALA A 88 -15.11 -4.43 -9.03
CA ALA A 88 -14.69 -5.83 -8.92
C ALA A 88 -13.95 -6.08 -7.61
N SER A 89 -14.54 -5.70 -6.48
CA SER A 89 -13.96 -5.90 -5.16
C SER A 89 -14.66 -7.04 -4.42
N MET A 90 -13.89 -7.84 -3.67
CA MET A 90 -14.43 -8.93 -2.86
C MET A 90 -15.32 -8.42 -1.70
N SER A 91 -15.15 -7.18 -1.26
CA SER A 91 -16.01 -6.58 -0.22
C SER A 91 -17.38 -6.15 -0.76
N GLY A 92 -17.58 -6.15 -2.08
CA GLY A 92 -18.78 -5.61 -2.73
C GLY A 92 -18.83 -4.09 -2.78
N ASN A 93 -17.91 -3.39 -2.09
CA ASN A 93 -17.82 -1.94 -2.13
C ASN A 93 -17.04 -1.50 -3.38
N THR A 94 -17.52 -0.45 -4.06
CA THR A 94 -16.72 0.24 -5.08
C THR A 94 -15.43 0.78 -4.46
N VAL A 95 -14.33 0.59 -5.17
CA VAL A 95 -13.03 1.18 -4.84
C VAL A 95 -12.72 2.23 -5.90
N TYR A 96 -12.70 3.49 -5.51
CA TYR A 96 -12.31 4.60 -6.37
C TYR A 96 -10.79 4.65 -6.44
N ARG A 97 -10.21 4.43 -7.62
CA ARG A 97 -8.76 4.38 -7.82
C ARG A 97 -8.30 5.60 -8.60
N THR A 98 -7.57 6.48 -7.94
CA THR A 98 -7.07 7.72 -8.55
C THR A 98 -5.61 7.54 -8.97
N PHE A 99 -5.29 7.92 -10.20
CA PHE A 99 -3.97 7.80 -10.82
C PHE A 99 -3.66 9.03 -11.68
N CYS A 100 -2.38 9.25 -11.97
CA CYS A 100 -1.98 10.30 -12.91
C CYS A 100 -2.26 9.81 -14.34
N GLY A 101 -3.12 10.52 -15.08
CA GLY A 101 -3.48 10.17 -16.46
C GLY A 101 -2.36 10.40 -17.48
N LYS A 102 -1.26 11.04 -17.09
CA LYS A 102 -0.11 11.32 -17.97
C LYS A 102 0.92 10.19 -17.99
N ASP A 103 1.18 9.56 -16.85
CA ASP A 103 2.19 8.49 -16.71
C ASP A 103 1.63 7.15 -16.18
N GLY A 104 0.36 7.12 -15.76
CA GLY A 104 -0.29 5.93 -15.23
C GLY A 104 0.03 5.62 -13.76
N ASN A 105 0.86 6.41 -13.07
CA ASN A 105 1.21 6.13 -11.68
C ASN A 105 -0.04 6.16 -10.78
N PRO A 106 -0.29 5.10 -10.02
CA PRO A 106 -1.42 5.09 -9.10
C PRO A 106 -1.09 5.95 -7.87
N ILE A 107 -2.05 6.74 -7.41
CA ILE A 107 -1.86 7.76 -6.36
C ILE A 107 -2.55 7.34 -5.07
N LYS A 108 -3.87 7.16 -5.13
CA LYS A 108 -4.68 6.78 -3.97
C LYS A 108 -5.83 5.86 -4.34
N SER A 109 -6.43 5.24 -3.33
CA SER A 109 -7.74 4.61 -3.44
C SER A 109 -8.63 4.99 -2.27
N GLU A 110 -9.93 5.09 -2.53
CA GLU A 110 -10.98 5.39 -1.55
C GLU A 110 -12.08 4.34 -1.65
N THR A 111 -12.70 4.01 -0.52
CA THR A 111 -13.80 3.04 -0.47
C THR A 111 -14.66 3.30 0.76
N ALA A 112 -15.96 3.01 0.66
CA ALA A 112 -16.91 3.14 1.75
C ALA A 112 -16.56 2.28 2.99
N ALA A 113 -15.71 1.24 2.82
CA ALA A 113 -15.22 0.43 3.94
C ALA A 113 -14.33 1.20 4.92
N TYR A 114 -13.72 2.32 4.50
CA TYR A 114 -12.81 3.13 5.31
C TYR A 114 -13.17 4.62 5.24
N PRO A 115 -14.32 5.03 5.82
CA PRO A 115 -14.75 6.42 5.78
C PRO A 115 -13.72 7.34 6.44
N GLY A 116 -13.47 8.50 5.82
CA GLY A 116 -12.50 9.50 6.31
C GLY A 116 -11.02 9.12 6.12
N LYS A 117 -10.74 7.99 5.45
CA LYS A 117 -9.38 7.52 5.18
C LYS A 117 -9.13 7.33 3.70
N VAL A 118 -7.85 7.39 3.33
CA VAL A 118 -7.37 7.12 1.97
C VAL A 118 -6.33 6.01 2.00
N VAL A 119 -6.28 5.21 0.94
CA VAL A 119 -5.25 4.19 0.72
C VAL A 119 -4.23 4.73 -0.28
N LEU A 120 -3.15 5.33 0.23
CA LEU A 120 -2.05 5.83 -0.60
C LEU A 120 -1.24 4.70 -1.21
N LYS A 121 -0.75 4.90 -2.43
CA LYS A 121 0.18 3.99 -3.09
C LYS A 121 1.60 4.41 -2.77
N MET A 122 2.36 3.50 -2.17
CA MET A 122 3.63 3.87 -1.55
C MET A 122 4.80 3.95 -2.54
N GLY A 123 4.63 3.44 -3.77
CA GLY A 123 5.68 3.42 -4.79
C GLY A 123 6.09 4.79 -5.34
N ILE A 124 5.38 5.87 -5.01
CA ILE A 124 5.72 7.25 -5.43
C ILE A 124 6.70 7.96 -4.48
N TYR A 125 7.02 7.34 -3.35
CA TYR A 125 7.87 7.93 -2.32
C TYR A 125 9.31 7.43 -2.42
N PRO A 126 10.32 8.27 -2.09
CA PRO A 126 11.73 7.88 -2.16
C PRO A 126 12.10 6.78 -1.17
N ARG A 127 11.38 6.69 -0.05
CA ARG A 127 11.50 5.65 0.97
C ARG A 127 10.15 5.45 1.64
N ILE A 128 9.89 4.23 2.05
CA ILE A 128 8.64 3.83 2.71
C ILE A 128 8.95 3.17 4.06
N PRO A 129 8.08 3.29 5.06
CA PRO A 129 8.23 2.55 6.31
C PRO A 129 8.07 1.03 6.09
N GLN A 130 8.60 0.24 7.02
CA GLN A 130 8.34 -1.20 7.02
C GLN A 130 6.84 -1.45 7.21
N PRO A 131 6.19 -2.28 6.36
CA PRO A 131 4.77 -2.56 6.46
C PRO A 131 4.42 -3.25 7.77
N GLU A 132 3.18 -3.09 8.22
CA GLU A 132 2.64 -3.74 9.42
C GLU A 132 2.29 -5.20 9.12
N MET A 133 1.77 -5.47 7.92
CA MET A 133 1.20 -6.77 7.56
C MET A 133 1.06 -6.97 6.04
N GLU A 134 0.81 -8.22 5.63
CA GLU A 134 0.42 -8.61 4.26
C GLU A 134 -1.00 -9.18 4.20
N GLY A 135 -1.86 -8.66 3.33
CA GLY A 135 -3.22 -9.16 3.09
C GLY A 135 -3.29 -9.98 1.80
N PHE A 136 -4.30 -10.84 1.69
CA PHE A 136 -4.46 -11.79 0.58
C PHE A 136 -3.27 -12.75 0.43
N GLY A 137 -2.70 -13.21 1.55
CA GLY A 137 -1.57 -14.14 1.59
C GLY A 137 -1.80 -15.43 0.80
N LEU A 138 -3.04 -15.95 0.74
CA LEU A 138 -3.37 -17.12 -0.09
C LEU A 138 -3.16 -16.89 -1.59
N HIS A 139 -3.02 -15.64 -2.04
CA HIS A 139 -2.80 -15.29 -3.44
C HIS A 139 -1.32 -15.00 -3.77
N LYS A 140 -0.41 -15.16 -2.81
CA LYS A 140 1.04 -15.12 -3.04
C LYS A 140 1.41 -16.21 -4.04
N HIS A 141 2.36 -15.92 -4.93
CA HIS A 141 2.93 -16.96 -5.78
C HIS A 141 3.82 -17.88 -4.93
N ASP A 142 3.93 -19.14 -5.33
CA ASP A 142 4.75 -20.17 -4.69
C ASP A 142 6.23 -19.78 -4.55
N TRP A 143 6.75 -18.99 -5.49
CA TRP A 143 8.11 -18.46 -5.47
C TRP A 143 8.28 -17.19 -4.61
N GLN A 144 7.21 -16.59 -4.11
CA GLN A 144 7.33 -15.39 -3.27
C GLN A 144 7.93 -15.75 -1.91
N GLY A 145 8.97 -15.02 -1.50
CA GLY A 145 9.51 -15.11 -0.15
C GLY A 145 8.58 -14.53 0.92
N SER A 146 9.07 -14.57 2.16
CA SER A 146 8.43 -13.98 3.34
C SER A 146 9.20 -12.75 3.82
N HIS A 147 8.48 -11.80 4.43
CA HIS A 147 9.11 -10.66 5.09
C HIS A 147 9.22 -10.92 6.60
N ASP A 148 10.44 -10.90 7.12
CA ASP A 148 10.69 -11.23 8.53
C ASP A 148 9.91 -10.32 9.49
N GLY A 149 9.23 -10.97 10.42
CA GLY A 149 8.42 -10.30 11.44
C GLY A 149 7.15 -9.64 10.93
N ILE A 150 6.77 -9.82 9.67
CA ILE A 150 5.53 -9.28 9.09
C ILE A 150 4.45 -10.36 9.05
N GLU A 151 3.35 -10.12 9.75
CA GLU A 151 2.21 -11.03 9.73
C GLU A 151 1.57 -11.06 8.35
N THR A 152 1.34 -12.28 7.84
CA THR A 152 0.58 -12.48 6.60
C THR A 152 -0.78 -13.05 6.96
N TYR A 153 -1.84 -12.38 6.51
CA TYR A 153 -3.22 -12.82 6.67
C TYR A 153 -3.70 -13.52 5.40
N GLU A 154 -4.50 -14.58 5.56
CA GLU A 154 -5.01 -15.36 4.42
C GLU A 154 -5.68 -14.47 3.37
N ILE A 155 -6.59 -13.60 3.82
CA ILE A 155 -7.38 -12.70 2.95
C ILE A 155 -7.48 -11.29 3.55
N LYS A 156 -8.23 -11.11 4.65
CA LYS A 156 -8.43 -9.82 5.32
C LYS A 156 -7.61 -9.73 6.60
N TRP A 157 -7.22 -8.50 6.96
CA TRP A 157 -6.42 -8.20 8.15
C TRP A 157 -7.14 -7.41 9.24
N ALA A 158 -8.35 -6.97 8.93
CA ALA A 158 -9.22 -6.24 9.83
C ALA A 158 -10.60 -6.91 9.86
N GLY A 159 -11.28 -6.78 10.99
CA GLY A 159 -12.57 -7.42 11.25
C GLY A 159 -12.46 -8.76 11.97
N PRO A 160 -13.61 -9.34 12.37
CA PRO A 160 -13.68 -10.57 13.16
C PRO A 160 -13.18 -11.80 12.39
N ASP A 161 -13.29 -11.79 11.06
CA ASP A 161 -12.94 -12.93 10.20
C ASP A 161 -11.47 -12.92 9.75
N LYS A 162 -10.59 -12.16 10.41
CA LYS A 162 -9.17 -12.15 10.06
C LYS A 162 -8.52 -13.46 10.49
N LYS A 163 -7.73 -14.08 9.61
CA LYS A 163 -7.01 -15.33 9.87
C LYS A 163 -5.56 -15.21 9.41
N LEU A 164 -4.63 -15.61 10.28
CA LEU A 164 -3.20 -15.62 9.96
C LEU A 164 -2.88 -16.81 9.04
N LEU A 165 -2.09 -16.55 8.00
CA LEU A 165 -1.66 -17.57 7.06
C LEU A 165 -0.63 -18.49 7.74
N GLY A 166 -0.85 -19.80 7.66
CA GLY A 166 0.06 -20.80 8.25
C GLY A 166 -0.11 -21.00 9.75
N GLN A 167 -1.12 -20.41 10.39
CA GLN A 167 -1.60 -20.85 11.70
C GLN A 167 -2.81 -21.76 11.48
N ASP A 168 -2.60 -23.07 11.64
CA ASP A 168 -3.70 -24.01 11.72
C ASP A 168 -4.52 -23.68 12.97
N ASP A 169 -5.82 -23.41 12.79
CA ASP A 169 -6.77 -23.47 13.89
C ASP A 169 -6.67 -24.88 14.45
N GLY A 170 -6.14 -25.03 15.66
CA GLY A 170 -5.89 -26.32 16.28
C GLY A 170 -7.12 -27.21 16.31
N MET A 171 -7.35 -27.97 15.26
CA MET A 171 -8.08 -29.22 15.32
C MET A 171 -7.07 -30.25 15.79
N VAL A 172 -7.07 -30.43 17.11
CA VAL A 172 -6.54 -31.61 17.77
C VAL A 172 -7.00 -32.81 16.94
N SER A 173 -6.06 -33.42 16.22
CA SER A 173 -6.22 -34.76 15.70
C SER A 173 -6.55 -35.63 16.90
N LYS A 174 -7.85 -35.94 17.07
CA LYS A 174 -8.24 -37.04 17.93
C LYS A 174 -7.67 -38.29 17.26
N CYS A 175 -6.54 -38.74 17.79
CA CYS A 175 -6.18 -40.15 17.72
C CYS A 175 -7.38 -40.95 18.25
N VAL A 176 -8.06 -41.66 17.36
CA VAL A 176 -8.77 -42.92 17.64
C VAL A 176 -8.56 -43.81 16.43
#